data_AF-A0A6S7JNY3-F1
#
_entry.id   AF-A0A6S7JNY3-F1
#
_cell.length_a   1.000
_cell.length_b   1.000
_cell.length_c   1.000
_cell.angle_alpha   90.00
_cell.angle_beta   90.00
_cell.angle_gamma   90.00
#
_symmetry.space_group_name_H-M   'P 1'
#
loop_
_entity.id
_entity.type
_entity.pdbx_description
1 polymer ?
#
loop_
_entity_poly.entity_id
_entity_poly.type
_entity_poly.pdbx_seq_one_letter_code
_entity_poly.pdbx_strand_id
1 'polypeptide(L)'
;ETGNFKPQFLTTPNLIEASQTIEEWENDVSKDDETENEILCRVLDSKKTKTAKKLALELRKYFEKSTCTESRSEKPTVSQYFVTSIFERCIKEKELWSSETGRLILKTRVLPQRCFPQFFSLALESNDIDLLKDCLFNLNGISESTLVDCLKFILRCNDEVFPTCENTEIWKETNSPCSLSRARYLSLVLSHSINDAFLQTNLRKLHFEETMLFMKFLLCVIKWWSITLQDLLQLEGSVHTLSYTQVLDWAALTLNAHFTQLILIPEAQTLLVNLHKVIAEQITTHEQLDQLDGPLRHFKKHEPLPKNDRISAYSMENIEL
;
A
#
# COMPACT_ATOMS: atom_id res chain seq x y z
N GLU A 1 -12.16 -28.81 -74.74
CA GLU A 1 -11.54 -27.74 -73.94
C GLU A 1 -12.02 -27.88 -72.51
N THR A 2 -11.06 -28.13 -71.64
CA THR A 2 -11.15 -28.42 -70.22
C THR A 2 -11.27 -27.14 -69.40
N GLY A 3 -12.07 -27.14 -68.34
CA GLY A 3 -12.11 -26.02 -67.39
C GLY A 3 -12.84 -26.38 -66.09
N ASN A 4 -12.39 -27.42 -65.41
CA ASN A 4 -12.88 -27.80 -64.08
C ASN A 4 -12.31 -26.82 -63.03
N PHE A 5 -12.99 -25.71 -62.77
CA PHE A 5 -12.63 -24.79 -61.69
C PHE A 5 -13.16 -25.33 -60.36
N LYS A 6 -12.32 -26.10 -59.66
CA LYS A 6 -12.48 -26.34 -58.22
C LYS A 6 -12.25 -25.01 -57.49
N PRO A 7 -13.13 -24.59 -56.56
CA PRO A 7 -12.85 -23.45 -55.72
C PRO A 7 -11.65 -23.77 -54.83
N GLN A 8 -10.63 -22.92 -54.86
CA GLN A 8 -9.53 -22.95 -53.91
C GLN A 8 -10.10 -22.57 -52.55
N PHE A 9 -10.37 -23.57 -51.70
CA PHE A 9 -10.51 -23.33 -50.28
C PHE A 9 -9.18 -22.76 -49.78
N LEU A 10 -9.28 -21.64 -49.08
CA LEU A 10 -8.21 -21.00 -48.31
C LEU A 10 -7.40 -22.10 -47.60
N THR A 11 -6.16 -22.31 -48.03
CA THR A 11 -5.19 -23.08 -47.26
C THR A 11 -5.05 -22.40 -45.91
N THR A 12 -5.62 -23.02 -44.89
CA THR A 12 -5.27 -22.70 -43.50
C THR A 12 -3.76 -22.78 -43.40
N PRO A 13 -3.06 -21.76 -42.87
CA PRO A 13 -1.63 -21.88 -42.60
C PRO A 13 -1.45 -23.15 -41.76
N ASN A 14 -0.41 -23.93 -42.05
CA ASN A 14 -0.07 -25.14 -41.30
C ASN A 14 0.00 -24.78 -39.81
N LEU A 15 -1.10 -25.00 -39.10
CA LEU A 15 -1.14 -24.97 -37.65
C LEU A 15 -0.28 -26.15 -37.24
N ILE A 16 0.87 -25.84 -36.64
CA ILE A 16 1.72 -26.81 -35.95
C ILE A 16 0.78 -27.67 -35.10
N GLU A 17 0.89 -29.00 -35.24
CA GLU A 17 0.03 -29.91 -34.50
C GLU A 17 0.12 -29.58 -33.01
N ALA A 18 -1.01 -29.33 -32.36
CA ALA A 18 -1.04 -28.92 -30.96
C ALA A 18 -0.28 -29.90 -30.04
N SER A 19 -0.18 -31.18 -30.42
CA SER A 19 0.64 -32.18 -29.75
C SER A 19 2.14 -31.87 -29.75
N GLN A 20 2.69 -31.38 -30.87
CA GLN A 20 4.11 -31.01 -30.97
C GLN A 20 4.40 -29.76 -30.14
N THR A 21 3.50 -28.78 -30.14
CA THR A 21 3.63 -27.59 -29.30
C THR A 21 3.49 -27.90 -27.81
N ILE A 22 2.67 -28.89 -27.43
CA ILE A 22 2.54 -29.36 -26.04
C ILE A 22 3.80 -30.11 -25.60
N GLU A 23 4.36 -31.00 -26.44
CA GLU A 23 5.60 -31.70 -26.13
C GLU A 23 6.81 -30.76 -26.06
N GLU A 24 6.89 -29.76 -26.95
CA GLU A 24 7.92 -28.71 -26.88
C GLU A 24 7.78 -27.88 -25.60
N TRP A 25 6.55 -27.48 -25.24
CA TRP A 25 6.27 -26.76 -24.00
C TRP A 25 6.59 -27.61 -22.75
N GLU A 26 6.23 -28.89 -22.72
CA GLU A 26 6.49 -29.81 -21.60
C GLU A 26 8.00 -30.04 -21.41
N ASN A 27 8.75 -30.14 -22.51
CA ASN A 27 10.20 -30.25 -22.48
C ASN A 27 10.88 -28.95 -22.02
N ASP A 28 10.36 -27.79 -22.40
CA ASP A 28 10.92 -26.50 -21.99
C ASP A 28 10.61 -26.19 -20.52
N VAL A 29 9.39 -26.48 -20.05
CA VAL A 29 9.02 -26.41 -18.62
C VAL A 29 9.89 -27.36 -17.78
N SER A 30 10.13 -28.58 -18.26
CA SER A 30 10.98 -29.55 -17.54
C SER A 30 12.43 -29.10 -17.44
N LYS A 31 13.00 -28.49 -18.50
CA LYS A 31 14.36 -27.94 -18.47
C LYS A 31 14.46 -26.73 -17.55
N ASP A 32 13.47 -25.85 -17.55
CA ASP A 32 13.44 -24.69 -16.66
C ASP A 32 13.34 -25.14 -15.20
N ASP A 33 12.48 -26.11 -14.88
CA ASP A 33 12.38 -26.72 -13.55
C ASP A 33 13.67 -27.44 -13.13
N GLU A 34 14.36 -28.14 -14.04
CA GLU A 34 15.65 -28.79 -13.76
C GLU A 34 16.75 -27.76 -13.47
N THR A 35 16.84 -26.70 -14.27
CA THR A 35 17.83 -25.63 -14.03
C THR A 35 17.55 -24.86 -12.74
N GLU A 36 16.28 -24.63 -12.41
CA GLU A 36 15.87 -24.00 -11.17
C GLU A 36 16.15 -24.90 -9.95
N ASN A 37 15.90 -26.21 -10.06
CA ASN A 37 16.22 -27.18 -9.01
C ASN A 37 17.73 -27.37 -8.81
N GLU A 38 18.54 -27.35 -9.88
CA GLU A 38 20.00 -27.35 -9.76
C GLU A 38 20.52 -26.11 -9.03
N ILE A 39 19.94 -24.95 -9.33
CA ILE A 39 20.32 -23.68 -8.70
C ILE A 39 19.83 -23.63 -7.26
N LEU A 40 18.66 -24.18 -6.96
CA LEU A 40 18.19 -24.40 -5.58
C LEU A 40 19.17 -25.25 -4.80
N CYS A 41 19.60 -26.39 -5.35
CA CYS A 41 20.57 -27.24 -4.68
C CYS A 41 21.90 -26.49 -4.42
N ARG A 42 22.36 -25.67 -5.37
CA ARG A 42 23.56 -24.83 -5.20
C ARG A 42 23.39 -23.70 -4.18
N VAL A 43 22.19 -23.11 -4.10
CA VAL A 43 21.87 -22.01 -3.17
C VAL A 43 21.56 -22.56 -1.77
N LEU A 44 21.05 -23.78 -1.65
CA LEU A 44 20.79 -24.52 -0.39
C LEU A 44 22.04 -25.20 0.17
N ASP A 45 23.11 -25.35 -0.62
CA ASP A 45 24.39 -25.90 -0.15
C ASP A 45 25.08 -24.99 0.88
N SER A 46 25.06 -25.43 2.14
CA SER A 46 25.75 -24.85 3.32
C SER A 46 27.23 -24.50 3.11
N LYS A 47 27.90 -25.13 2.13
CA LYS A 47 29.35 -24.94 1.90
C LYS A 47 29.70 -23.78 0.95
N LYS A 48 28.80 -23.33 0.07
CA LYS A 48 29.08 -22.29 -0.95
C LYS A 48 28.56 -20.90 -0.54
N THR A 49 27.44 -20.82 0.17
CA THR A 49 26.81 -19.56 0.64
C THR A 49 27.05 -19.31 2.13
N LYS A 50 28.32 -19.25 2.56
CA LYS A 50 28.70 -19.00 3.97
C LYS A 50 28.42 -17.58 4.49
N THR A 51 27.97 -16.66 3.65
CA THR A 51 27.86 -15.24 4.02
C THR A 51 26.74 -14.57 3.23
N ALA A 52 25.97 -13.70 3.89
CA ALA A 52 24.84 -12.95 3.31
C ALA A 52 25.18 -12.29 1.96
N LYS A 53 26.39 -11.72 1.81
CA LYS A 53 26.86 -11.08 0.58
C LYS A 53 27.06 -12.04 -0.60
N LYS A 54 27.49 -13.28 -0.34
CA LYS A 54 27.65 -14.30 -1.40
C LYS A 54 26.30 -14.86 -1.85
N LEU A 55 25.36 -14.98 -0.90
CA LEU A 55 23.99 -15.37 -1.21
C LEU A 55 23.29 -14.27 -2.04
N ALA A 56 23.42 -12.99 -1.66
CA ALA A 56 22.93 -11.87 -2.46
C ALA A 56 23.50 -11.83 -3.88
N LEU A 57 24.80 -12.12 -4.03
CA LEU A 57 25.49 -12.11 -5.32
C LEU A 57 25.01 -13.25 -6.24
N GLU A 58 24.85 -14.46 -5.72
CA GLU A 58 24.34 -15.59 -6.50
C GLU A 58 22.87 -15.41 -6.85
N LEU A 59 22.06 -14.85 -5.96
CA LEU A 59 20.69 -14.44 -6.27
C LEU A 59 20.64 -13.37 -7.36
N ARG A 60 21.48 -12.32 -7.27
CA ARG A 60 21.56 -11.27 -8.31
C ARG A 60 21.92 -11.87 -9.68
N LYS A 61 22.94 -12.74 -9.74
CA LYS A 61 23.33 -13.42 -10.98
C LYS A 61 22.21 -14.28 -11.55
N TYR A 62 21.46 -14.97 -10.70
CA TYR A 62 20.33 -15.77 -11.13
C TYR A 62 19.21 -14.89 -11.69
N PHE A 63 18.85 -13.82 -10.98
CA PHE A 63 17.85 -12.86 -11.44
C PHE A 63 18.25 -12.19 -12.77
N GLU A 64 19.51 -11.76 -12.91
CA GLU A 64 20.04 -11.18 -14.15
C GLU A 64 20.02 -12.17 -15.32
N LYS A 65 20.30 -13.46 -15.07
CA LYS A 65 20.22 -14.52 -16.07
C LYS A 65 18.78 -14.80 -16.51
N SER A 66 17.83 -14.78 -15.56
CA SER A 66 16.40 -14.98 -15.84
C SER A 66 15.72 -13.77 -16.53
N THR A 67 16.29 -12.57 -16.41
CA THR A 67 15.77 -11.35 -17.09
C THR A 67 16.35 -11.12 -18.49
N CYS A 68 17.30 -11.95 -18.94
CA CYS A 68 17.96 -11.79 -20.24
C CYS A 68 17.29 -12.58 -21.38
N THR A 69 16.40 -13.51 -21.08
CA THR A 69 15.79 -14.39 -22.09
C THR A 69 14.58 -13.77 -22.79
N GLU A 70 13.83 -12.87 -22.15
CA GLU A 70 12.73 -12.16 -22.81
C GLU A 70 12.64 -10.73 -22.29
N SER A 71 12.62 -9.77 -23.23
CA SER A 71 12.28 -8.35 -23.13
C SER A 71 12.55 -7.58 -21.81
N ARG A 72 13.17 -6.39 -21.94
CA ARG A 72 13.61 -5.46 -20.86
C ARG A 72 12.53 -4.98 -19.85
N SER A 73 11.33 -5.55 -19.83
CA SER A 73 10.23 -5.23 -18.91
C SER A 73 9.60 -6.44 -18.23
N GLU A 74 10.04 -7.67 -18.52
CA GLU A 74 9.41 -8.87 -17.97
C GLU A 74 10.14 -9.42 -16.75
N LYS A 75 9.32 -9.67 -15.73
CA LYS A 75 9.70 -10.02 -14.36
C LYS A 75 10.40 -11.37 -14.39
N PRO A 76 11.38 -11.63 -13.51
CA PRO A 76 12.00 -12.94 -13.46
C PRO A 76 10.93 -13.97 -13.06
N THR A 77 10.60 -14.87 -13.99
CA THR A 77 9.70 -16.01 -13.75
C THR A 77 10.46 -16.99 -12.87
N VAL A 78 10.25 -16.90 -11.55
CA VAL A 78 10.88 -17.78 -10.56
C VAL A 78 9.79 -18.53 -9.81
N SER A 79 10.00 -19.81 -9.57
CA SER A 79 9.05 -20.67 -8.86
C SER A 79 8.83 -20.20 -7.42
N GLN A 80 7.57 -20.32 -6.98
CA GLN A 80 7.18 -20.07 -5.60
C GLN A 80 7.93 -20.98 -4.60
N TYR A 81 8.28 -22.20 -5.03
CA TYR A 81 9.04 -23.16 -4.22
C TYR A 81 10.49 -22.69 -4.00
N PHE A 82 11.10 -22.10 -5.02
CA PHE A 82 12.45 -21.54 -4.96
C PHE A 82 12.54 -20.45 -3.90
N VAL A 83 11.64 -19.46 -3.98
CA VAL A 83 11.59 -18.33 -3.06
C VAL A 83 11.27 -18.78 -1.63
N THR A 84 10.35 -19.73 -1.45
CA THR A 84 10.02 -20.27 -0.12
C THR A 84 11.22 -20.98 0.49
N SER A 85 11.93 -21.82 -0.26
CA SER A 85 13.05 -22.61 0.25
C SER A 85 14.23 -21.74 0.67
N ILE A 86 14.51 -20.68 -0.10
CA ILE A 86 15.52 -19.67 0.26
C ILE A 86 15.10 -18.90 1.51
N PHE A 87 13.82 -18.51 1.57
CA PHE A 87 13.29 -17.78 2.71
C PHE A 87 13.33 -18.63 4.01
N GLU A 88 12.96 -19.91 3.94
CA GLU A 88 13.07 -20.85 5.08
C GLU A 88 14.52 -21.02 5.54
N ARG A 89 15.48 -21.02 4.62
CA ARG A 89 16.90 -21.04 4.96
C ARG A 89 17.35 -19.74 5.61
N CYS A 90 16.92 -18.58 5.10
CA CYS A 90 17.20 -17.28 5.71
C CYS A 90 16.62 -17.16 7.14
N ILE A 91 15.47 -17.79 7.40
CA ILE A 91 14.90 -17.85 8.75
C ILE A 91 15.75 -18.73 9.68
N LYS A 92 16.20 -19.89 9.19
CA LYS A 92 17.02 -20.84 9.98
C LYS A 92 18.42 -20.28 10.27
N GLU A 93 19.00 -19.55 9.33
CA GLU A 93 20.34 -18.96 9.42
C GLU A 93 20.23 -17.43 9.41
N LYS A 94 19.86 -16.81 10.55
CA LYS A 94 19.71 -15.34 10.68
C LYS A 94 20.96 -14.54 10.24
N GLU A 95 22.15 -15.15 10.27
CA GLU A 95 23.42 -14.57 9.81
C GLU A 95 23.51 -14.39 8.29
N LEU A 96 22.64 -15.04 7.52
CA LEU A 96 22.55 -14.90 6.06
C LEU A 96 21.60 -13.78 5.63
N TRP A 97 20.82 -13.23 6.56
CA TRP A 97 19.90 -12.15 6.25
C TRP A 97 20.66 -10.84 6.03
N SER A 98 20.41 -10.22 4.89
CA SER A 98 20.82 -8.85 4.61
C SER A 98 19.68 -8.06 3.97
N SER A 99 19.71 -6.76 4.15
CA SER A 99 18.85 -5.80 3.46
C SER A 99 18.79 -6.04 1.94
N GLU A 100 19.94 -6.36 1.34
CA GLU A 100 20.07 -6.66 -0.09
C GLU A 100 19.36 -7.96 -0.49
N THR A 101 19.48 -9.03 0.31
CA THR A 101 18.77 -10.29 0.06
C THR A 101 17.25 -10.12 0.20
N GLY A 102 16.78 -9.32 1.17
CA GLY A 102 15.37 -9.00 1.33
C GLY A 102 14.81 -8.26 0.11
N ARG A 103 15.52 -7.23 -0.37
CA ARG A 103 15.12 -6.49 -1.58
C ARG A 103 15.09 -7.36 -2.83
N LEU A 104 16.05 -8.28 -2.99
CA LEU A 104 16.07 -9.22 -4.11
C LEU A 104 14.88 -10.18 -4.07
N ILE A 105 14.51 -10.68 -2.89
CA ILE A 105 13.32 -11.53 -2.73
C ILE A 105 12.04 -10.72 -3.05
N LEU A 106 11.92 -9.48 -2.59
CA LEU A 106 10.76 -8.64 -2.87
C LEU A 106 10.61 -8.30 -4.37
N LYS A 107 11.71 -8.15 -5.10
CA LYS A 107 11.70 -7.94 -6.56
C LYS A 107 11.06 -9.10 -7.33
N THR A 108 11.05 -10.30 -6.77
CA THR A 108 10.40 -11.46 -7.41
C THR A 108 8.88 -11.38 -7.38
N ARG A 109 8.29 -10.73 -6.37
CA ARG A 109 6.84 -10.70 -6.10
C ARG A 109 6.16 -12.08 -5.97
N VAL A 110 6.93 -13.17 -5.86
CA VAL A 110 6.40 -14.55 -5.73
C VAL A 110 6.40 -15.01 -4.26
N LEU A 111 6.61 -14.10 -3.30
CA LEU A 111 6.62 -14.44 -1.88
C LEU A 111 5.19 -14.87 -1.45
N PRO A 112 5.00 -16.08 -0.90
CA PRO A 112 3.68 -16.50 -0.44
C PRO A 112 3.24 -15.68 0.79
N GLN A 113 1.94 -15.38 0.89
CA GLN A 113 1.36 -14.63 2.02
C GLN A 113 1.66 -15.25 3.39
N ARG A 114 1.77 -16.58 3.48
CA ARG A 114 2.14 -17.30 4.72
C ARG A 114 3.50 -16.87 5.29
N CYS A 115 4.40 -16.42 4.42
CA CYS A 115 5.76 -16.02 4.78
C CYS A 115 5.82 -14.54 5.21
N PHE A 116 4.77 -13.75 4.98
CA PHE A 116 4.77 -12.31 5.28
C PHE A 116 5.05 -12.00 6.74
N PRO A 117 4.36 -12.60 7.74
CA PRO A 117 4.59 -12.24 9.14
C PRO A 117 6.05 -12.46 9.57
N GLN A 118 6.65 -13.56 9.10
CA GLN A 118 8.06 -13.87 9.38
C GLN A 118 9.01 -12.92 8.65
N PHE A 119 8.70 -12.56 7.40
CA PHE A 119 9.51 -11.64 6.60
C PHE A 119 9.52 -10.24 7.23
N PHE A 120 8.34 -9.74 7.60
CA PHE A 120 8.21 -8.48 8.32
C PHE A 120 8.91 -8.55 9.69
N SER A 121 8.79 -9.64 10.45
CA SER A 121 9.51 -9.76 11.72
C SER A 121 11.03 -9.63 11.56
N LEU A 122 11.62 -10.22 10.51
CA LEU A 122 13.04 -10.08 10.19
C LEU A 122 13.40 -8.66 9.75
N ALA A 123 12.54 -8.02 8.95
CA ALA A 123 12.74 -6.63 8.53
C ALA A 123 12.71 -5.66 9.72
N LEU A 124 11.76 -5.85 10.65
CA LEU A 124 11.61 -5.06 11.87
C LEU A 124 12.80 -5.29 12.83
N GLU A 125 13.26 -6.54 12.99
CA GLU A 125 14.48 -6.86 13.77
C GLU A 125 15.73 -6.17 13.19
N SER A 126 15.83 -6.05 11.87
CA SER A 126 16.95 -5.40 11.19
C SER A 126 16.91 -3.87 11.16
N ASN A 127 15.83 -3.25 11.64
CA ASN A 127 15.60 -1.80 11.64
C ASN A 127 15.84 -1.12 10.27
N ASP A 128 15.51 -1.82 9.18
CA ASP A 128 15.68 -1.32 7.83
C ASP A 128 14.36 -0.72 7.32
N ILE A 129 14.26 0.61 7.41
CA ILE A 129 13.07 1.37 7.01
C ILE A 129 12.85 1.33 5.50
N ASP A 130 13.93 1.30 4.70
CA ASP A 130 13.82 1.24 3.25
C ASP A 130 13.31 -0.13 2.80
N LEU A 131 13.77 -1.21 3.43
CA LEU A 131 13.23 -2.54 3.20
C LEU A 131 11.76 -2.61 3.63
N LEU A 132 11.39 -2.02 4.76
CA LEU A 132 9.99 -1.95 5.22
C LEU A 132 9.11 -1.20 4.20
N LYS A 133 9.61 -0.10 3.62
CA LYS A 133 8.96 0.62 2.53
C LYS A 133 8.71 -0.29 1.33
N ASP A 134 9.75 -0.98 0.88
CA ASP A 134 9.67 -1.87 -0.28
C ASP A 134 8.70 -3.03 -0.03
N CYS A 135 8.60 -3.54 1.21
CA CYS A 135 7.61 -4.54 1.59
C CYS A 135 6.18 -4.01 1.46
N LEU A 136 5.90 -2.85 2.06
CA LEU A 136 4.58 -2.23 2.07
C LEU A 136 4.13 -1.78 0.66
N PHE A 137 5.06 -1.59 -0.27
CA PHE A 137 4.75 -1.28 -1.67
C PHE A 137 4.53 -2.50 -2.56
N ASN A 138 5.29 -3.56 -2.36
CA ASN A 138 5.29 -4.70 -3.28
C ASN A 138 4.40 -5.86 -2.83
N LEU A 139 4.02 -5.92 -1.56
CA LEU A 139 3.25 -7.03 -0.99
C LEU A 139 1.77 -6.65 -0.83
N ASN A 140 0.91 -7.32 -1.59
CA ASN A 140 -0.55 -7.17 -1.46
C ASN A 140 -1.12 -8.27 -0.54
N GLY A 141 -2.05 -7.91 0.34
CA GLY A 141 -2.71 -8.85 1.27
C GLY A 141 -1.89 -9.12 2.54
N ILE A 142 -1.36 -8.06 3.14
CA ILE A 142 -0.67 -8.12 4.44
C ILE A 142 -1.69 -8.38 5.54
N SER A 143 -1.40 -9.30 6.47
CA SER A 143 -2.29 -9.57 7.61
C SER A 143 -2.36 -8.37 8.56
N GLU A 144 -3.51 -8.15 9.19
CA GLU A 144 -3.73 -7.06 10.14
C GLU A 144 -2.78 -7.15 11.34
N SER A 145 -2.43 -8.37 11.76
CA SER A 145 -1.45 -8.57 12.83
C SER A 145 -0.08 -7.99 12.47
N THR A 146 0.37 -8.24 11.24
CA THR A 146 1.65 -7.74 10.73
C THR A 146 1.62 -6.23 10.50
N LEU A 147 0.49 -5.69 10.02
CA LEU A 147 0.32 -4.24 9.88
C LEU A 147 0.39 -3.53 11.23
N VAL A 148 -0.23 -4.09 12.28
CA VAL A 148 -0.15 -3.52 13.63
C VAL A 148 1.25 -3.66 14.23
N ASP A 149 1.98 -4.73 13.94
CA ASP A 149 3.39 -4.87 14.35
C ASP A 149 4.28 -3.82 13.67
N CYS A 150 4.06 -3.56 12.37
CA CYS A 150 4.71 -2.47 11.63
C CYS A 150 4.35 -1.09 12.21
N LEU A 151 3.06 -0.86 12.49
CA LEU A 151 2.58 0.37 13.11
C LEU A 151 3.28 0.61 14.45
N LYS A 152 3.31 -0.41 15.31
CA LYS A 152 3.94 -0.37 16.63
C LYS A 152 5.43 -0.05 16.53
N PHE A 153 6.12 -0.66 15.58
CA PHE A 153 7.53 -0.40 15.33
C PHE A 153 7.77 1.05 14.88
N ILE A 154 7.00 1.54 13.89
CA ILE A 154 7.12 2.92 13.39
C ILE A 154 6.84 3.94 14.49
N LEU A 155 5.88 3.68 15.38
CA LEU A 155 5.56 4.54 16.52
C LEU A 155 6.67 4.58 17.58
N ARG A 156 7.41 3.47 17.75
CA ARG A 156 8.54 3.37 18.70
C ARG A 156 9.84 3.94 18.16
N CYS A 157 10.04 3.91 16.84
CA CYS A 157 11.26 4.43 16.24
C CYS A 157 11.36 5.95 16.40
N ASN A 158 12.57 6.42 16.69
CA ASN A 158 12.90 7.83 16.73
C ASN A 158 12.86 8.44 15.33
N ASP A 159 12.57 9.73 15.25
CA ASP A 159 12.45 10.45 13.97
C ASP A 159 13.77 10.48 13.16
N GLU A 160 14.92 10.22 13.80
CA GLU A 160 16.25 10.19 13.17
C GLU A 160 16.47 9.02 12.20
N VAL A 161 15.68 7.94 12.33
CA VAL A 161 15.82 6.74 11.50
C VAL A 161 15.18 6.95 10.11
N PHE A 162 14.31 7.93 9.97
CA PHE A 162 13.58 8.18 8.74
C PHE A 162 14.36 9.14 7.82
N PRO A 163 14.30 8.95 6.49
CA PRO A 163 14.96 9.84 5.54
C PRO A 163 14.42 11.26 5.70
N THR A 164 15.29 12.26 5.62
CA THR A 164 14.90 13.67 5.64
C THR A 164 13.99 13.99 4.45
N CYS A 165 12.78 14.47 4.72
CA CYS A 165 11.86 14.91 3.66
C CYS A 165 11.98 16.41 3.41
N GLU A 166 11.97 16.78 2.14
CA GLU A 166 11.70 18.14 1.69
C GLU A 166 10.19 18.46 1.86
N ASN A 167 9.81 19.74 1.94
CA ASN A 167 8.44 20.22 2.19
C ASN A 167 7.88 20.07 3.63
N THR A 168 8.72 20.31 4.65
CA THR A 168 8.29 20.24 6.07
C THR A 168 7.46 21.43 6.54
N GLU A 169 7.35 22.52 5.78
CA GLU A 169 6.73 23.77 6.25
C GLU A 169 5.25 23.58 6.57
N ILE A 170 4.48 23.04 5.64
CA ILE A 170 3.05 22.71 5.82
C ILE A 170 2.87 21.71 6.98
N TRP A 171 3.79 20.75 7.12
CA TRP A 171 3.71 19.76 8.19
C TRP A 171 4.07 20.33 9.57
N LYS A 172 4.98 21.31 9.66
CA LYS A 172 5.34 21.98 10.91
C LYS A 172 4.19 22.83 11.45
N GLU A 173 3.40 23.45 10.57
CA GLU A 173 2.22 24.23 10.95
C GLU A 173 1.13 23.37 11.61
N THR A 174 1.09 22.06 11.33
CA THR A 174 0.06 21.18 11.87
C THR A 174 0.25 20.83 13.36
N ASN A 175 1.36 21.25 14.02
CA ASN A 175 1.71 20.89 15.41
C ASN A 175 1.57 19.39 15.68
N SER A 176 1.95 18.57 14.69
CA SER A 176 1.82 17.12 14.76
C SER A 176 2.84 16.52 15.73
N PRO A 177 2.54 15.37 16.35
CA PRO A 177 3.44 14.70 17.29
C PRO A 177 4.58 13.92 16.61
N CYS A 178 4.68 13.97 15.28
CA CYS A 178 5.56 13.13 14.45
C CYS A 178 6.27 13.95 13.38
N SER A 179 7.47 13.55 12.96
CA SER A 179 8.09 14.06 11.73
C SER A 179 7.26 13.71 10.48
N LEU A 180 7.39 14.50 9.41
CA LEU A 180 6.71 14.26 8.12
C LEU A 180 7.10 12.88 7.53
N SER A 181 8.36 12.50 7.67
CA SER A 181 8.84 11.21 7.19
C SER A 181 8.15 10.06 7.91
N ARG A 182 8.08 10.12 9.25
CA ARG A 182 7.32 9.13 10.04
C ARG A 182 5.84 9.10 9.63
N ALA A 183 5.24 10.26 9.42
CA ALA A 183 3.86 10.38 8.96
C ALA A 183 3.60 9.70 7.61
N ARG A 184 4.55 9.77 6.66
CA ARG A 184 4.49 9.08 5.37
C ARG A 184 4.55 7.56 5.47
N TYR A 185 5.28 7.02 6.44
CA TYR A 185 5.28 5.58 6.71
C TYR A 185 4.00 5.14 7.42
N LEU A 186 3.49 5.96 8.34
CA LEU A 186 2.19 5.71 8.98
C LEU A 186 1.05 5.73 7.96
N SER A 187 1.00 6.73 7.06
CA SER A 187 -0.01 6.80 6.01
C SER A 187 0.04 5.61 5.06
N LEU A 188 1.23 5.07 4.79
CA LEU A 188 1.41 3.85 4.00
C LEU A 188 0.83 2.62 4.71
N VAL A 189 0.97 2.49 6.02
CA VAL A 189 0.31 1.42 6.77
C VAL A 189 -1.22 1.61 6.75
N LEU A 190 -1.70 2.85 6.90
CA LEU A 190 -3.12 3.18 6.92
C LEU A 190 -3.84 2.95 5.58
N SER A 191 -3.12 3.08 4.45
CA SER A 191 -3.70 2.96 3.11
C SER A 191 -4.04 1.52 2.71
N HIS A 192 -3.59 0.52 3.48
CA HIS A 192 -3.93 -0.88 3.25
C HIS A 192 -5.40 -1.16 3.59
N SER A 193 -6.07 -1.98 2.78
CA SER A 193 -7.46 -2.41 3.02
C SER A 193 -7.51 -3.41 4.17
N ILE A 194 -8.43 -3.23 5.11
CA ILE A 194 -8.41 -3.94 6.39
C ILE A 194 -9.79 -4.47 6.75
N ASN A 195 -9.81 -5.61 7.45
CA ASN A 195 -11.01 -6.11 8.11
C ASN A 195 -11.10 -5.61 9.57
N ASP A 196 -12.19 -4.88 9.86
CA ASP A 196 -12.49 -4.26 11.15
C ASP A 196 -12.34 -5.19 12.35
N ALA A 197 -12.87 -6.42 12.26
CA ALA A 197 -12.91 -7.36 13.38
C ALA A 197 -11.51 -7.87 13.76
N PHE A 198 -10.68 -8.17 12.76
CA PHE A 198 -9.31 -8.62 12.97
C PHE A 198 -8.41 -7.46 13.38
N LEU A 199 -8.62 -6.27 12.83
CA LEU A 199 -7.84 -5.09 13.19
C LEU A 199 -8.11 -4.68 14.64
N GLN A 200 -9.37 -4.57 15.07
CA GLN A 200 -9.71 -4.16 16.43
C GLN A 200 -9.08 -5.08 17.49
N THR A 201 -9.03 -6.38 17.20
CA THR A 201 -8.40 -7.37 18.09
C THR A 201 -6.89 -7.16 18.19
N ASN A 202 -6.23 -6.85 17.07
CA ASN A 202 -4.79 -6.59 17.04
C ASN A 202 -4.42 -5.21 17.62
N LEU A 203 -5.22 -4.17 17.38
CA LEU A 203 -5.02 -2.83 17.93
C LEU A 203 -4.98 -2.85 19.46
N ARG A 204 -5.76 -3.70 20.12
CA ARG A 204 -5.75 -3.86 21.58
C ARG A 204 -4.38 -4.24 22.16
N LYS A 205 -3.46 -4.77 21.32
CA LYS A 205 -2.08 -5.12 21.72
C LYS A 205 -1.16 -3.90 21.83
N LEU A 206 -1.60 -2.72 21.38
CA LEU A 206 -0.85 -1.47 21.49
C LEU A 206 -0.79 -1.02 22.95
N HIS A 207 0.35 -0.44 23.33
CA HIS A 207 0.53 0.15 24.65
C HIS A 207 -0.11 1.53 24.72
N PHE A 208 -0.43 2.00 25.93
CA PHE A 208 -1.12 3.28 26.10
C PHE A 208 -0.38 4.47 25.45
N GLU A 209 0.95 4.53 25.61
CA GLU A 209 1.77 5.59 24.99
C GLU A 209 1.70 5.55 23.46
N GLU A 210 1.75 4.36 22.86
CA GLU A 210 1.64 4.14 21.41
C GLU A 210 0.25 4.55 20.91
N THR A 211 -0.80 4.13 21.62
CA THR A 211 -2.20 4.48 21.32
C THR A 211 -2.40 6.00 21.40
N MET A 212 -1.85 6.67 22.41
CA MET A 212 -1.96 8.13 22.54
C MET A 212 -1.23 8.88 21.43
N LEU A 213 -0.02 8.45 21.07
CA LEU A 213 0.74 9.04 19.96
C LEU A 213 0.00 8.85 18.63
N PHE A 214 -0.51 7.64 18.40
CA PHE A 214 -1.26 7.30 17.21
C PHE A 214 -2.58 8.06 17.11
N MET A 215 -3.35 8.15 18.20
CA MET A 215 -4.60 8.94 18.23
C MET A 215 -4.36 10.44 18.01
N LYS A 216 -3.28 11.00 18.57
CA LYS A 216 -2.87 12.39 18.29
C LYS A 216 -2.51 12.58 16.81
N PHE A 217 -1.81 11.62 16.22
CA PHE A 217 -1.51 11.63 14.78
C PHE A 217 -2.78 11.58 13.94
N LEU A 218 -3.69 10.63 14.21
CA LEU A 218 -4.96 10.51 13.49
C LEU A 218 -5.81 11.78 13.63
N LEU A 219 -5.92 12.36 14.83
CA LEU A 219 -6.62 13.64 15.03
C LEU A 219 -6.03 14.76 14.19
N CYS A 220 -4.70 14.84 14.09
CA CYS A 220 -4.01 15.82 13.26
C CYS A 220 -4.36 15.64 11.78
N VAL A 221 -4.33 14.41 11.28
CA VAL A 221 -4.67 14.10 9.88
C VAL A 221 -6.15 14.42 9.61
N ILE A 222 -7.06 14.10 10.54
CA ILE A 222 -8.49 14.42 10.41
C ILE A 222 -8.70 15.93 10.35
N LYS A 223 -8.06 16.70 11.24
CA LYS A 223 -8.23 18.15 11.34
C LYS A 223 -7.73 18.89 10.08
N TRP A 224 -6.60 18.46 9.54
CA TRP A 224 -5.92 19.15 8.43
C TRP A 224 -6.12 18.46 7.08
N TRP A 225 -7.11 17.57 6.99
CA TRP A 225 -7.34 16.81 5.77
C TRP A 225 -7.59 17.74 4.58
N SER A 226 -6.76 17.59 3.56
CA SER A 226 -6.85 18.32 2.30
C SER A 226 -6.18 17.51 1.21
N ILE A 227 -6.48 17.81 -0.06
CA ILE A 227 -5.83 17.16 -1.21
C ILE A 227 -4.31 17.37 -1.14
N THR A 228 -3.87 18.58 -0.77
CA THR A 228 -2.45 18.89 -0.56
C THR A 228 -1.81 18.04 0.54
N LEU A 229 -2.52 17.80 1.66
CA LEU A 229 -2.03 16.92 2.73
C LEU A 229 -1.95 15.46 2.24
N GLN A 230 -2.95 15.02 1.48
CA GLN A 230 -3.00 13.68 0.92
C GLN A 230 -1.79 13.43 -0.01
N ASP A 231 -1.43 14.41 -0.84
CA ASP A 231 -0.26 14.34 -1.72
C ASP A 231 1.06 14.39 -0.94
N LEU A 232 1.14 15.23 0.11
CA LEU A 232 2.33 15.31 0.97
C LEU A 232 2.61 14.02 1.73
N LEU A 233 1.56 13.30 2.13
CA LEU A 233 1.64 12.02 2.86
C LEU A 233 1.85 10.82 1.94
N GLN A 234 1.69 10.96 0.63
CA GLN A 234 1.99 9.91 -0.33
C GLN A 234 3.51 9.82 -0.55
N LEU A 235 4.03 8.60 -0.43
CA LEU A 235 5.40 8.31 -0.86
C LEU A 235 5.42 8.08 -2.37
N GLU A 236 6.39 8.71 -3.05
CA GLU A 236 6.61 8.51 -4.48
C GLU A 236 6.73 7.02 -4.81
N GLY A 237 5.89 6.55 -5.74
CA GLY A 237 5.83 5.14 -6.17
C GLY A 237 4.82 4.27 -5.40
N SER A 238 4.10 4.80 -4.41
CA SER A 238 3.01 4.07 -3.75
C SER A 238 1.84 3.83 -4.70
N VAL A 239 1.38 2.57 -4.79
CA VAL A 239 0.13 2.22 -5.49
C VAL A 239 -1.09 2.54 -4.61
N HIS A 240 -0.90 2.55 -3.29
CA HIS A 240 -1.98 2.76 -2.32
C HIS A 240 -2.04 4.24 -1.91
N THR A 241 -3.20 4.86 -2.16
CA THR A 241 -3.51 6.22 -1.73
C THR A 241 -4.35 6.17 -0.45
N LEU A 242 -3.99 7.00 0.53
CA LEU A 242 -4.74 7.11 1.77
C LEU A 242 -6.07 7.84 1.49
N SER A 243 -7.19 7.22 1.84
CA SER A 243 -8.51 7.85 1.81
C SER A 243 -8.85 8.47 3.16
N TYR A 244 -9.63 9.55 3.14
CA TYR A 244 -10.20 10.14 4.36
C TYR A 244 -11.03 9.13 5.15
N THR A 245 -11.81 8.30 4.45
CA THR A 245 -12.65 7.26 5.07
C THR A 245 -11.81 6.26 5.86
N GLN A 246 -10.69 5.81 5.28
CA GLN A 246 -9.77 4.90 5.96
C GLN A 246 -9.23 5.54 7.25
N VAL A 247 -8.84 6.82 7.23
CA VAL A 247 -8.37 7.52 8.44
C VAL A 247 -9.45 7.52 9.53
N LEU A 248 -10.71 7.77 9.17
CA LEU A 248 -11.83 7.72 10.11
C LEU A 248 -12.09 6.31 10.64
N ASP A 249 -12.03 5.29 9.78
CA ASP A 249 -12.21 3.88 10.17
C ASP A 249 -11.13 3.46 11.18
N TRP A 250 -9.87 3.78 10.90
CA TRP A 250 -8.76 3.53 11.82
C TRP A 250 -8.92 4.28 13.14
N ALA A 251 -9.38 5.53 13.13
CA ALA A 251 -9.65 6.30 14.34
C ALA A 251 -10.78 5.68 15.16
N ALA A 252 -11.89 5.28 14.51
CA ALA A 252 -13.02 4.64 15.16
C ALA A 252 -12.63 3.28 15.76
N LEU A 253 -11.90 2.44 15.03
CA LEU A 253 -11.43 1.14 15.51
C LEU A 253 -10.44 1.27 16.66
N THR A 254 -9.54 2.25 16.62
CA THR A 254 -8.59 2.51 17.71
C THR A 254 -9.30 2.98 18.97
N LEU A 255 -10.27 3.89 18.82
CA LEU A 255 -11.11 4.36 19.92
C LEU A 255 -11.92 3.20 20.53
N ASN A 256 -12.51 2.34 19.70
CA ASN A 256 -13.27 1.17 20.16
C ASN A 256 -12.37 0.13 20.84
N ALA A 257 -11.14 -0.07 20.37
CA ALA A 257 -10.21 -1.04 20.96
C ALA A 257 -9.71 -0.61 22.36
N HIS A 258 -9.52 0.70 22.58
CA HIS A 258 -8.96 1.24 23.83
C HIS A 258 -9.95 2.08 24.65
N PHE A 259 -11.24 2.00 24.35
CA PHE A 259 -12.30 2.83 24.97
C PHE A 259 -12.18 2.95 26.50
N THR A 260 -12.09 1.81 27.20
CA THR A 260 -12.00 1.77 28.66
C THR A 260 -10.76 2.49 29.17
N GLN A 261 -9.61 2.34 28.51
CA GLN A 261 -8.36 2.99 28.91
C GLN A 261 -8.40 4.50 28.65
N LEU A 262 -8.97 4.91 27.50
CA LEU A 262 -9.08 6.31 27.11
C LEU A 262 -10.05 7.11 27.99
N ILE A 263 -11.08 6.47 28.55
CA ILE A 263 -12.02 7.13 29.48
C ILE A 263 -11.43 7.29 30.87
N LEU A 264 -10.67 6.29 31.35
CA LEU A 264 -10.14 6.30 32.70
C LEU A 264 -8.99 7.31 32.89
N ILE A 265 -8.26 7.63 31.83
CA ILE A 265 -7.08 8.51 31.89
C ILE A 265 -7.45 9.95 31.48
N PRO A 266 -7.24 10.95 32.36
CA PRO A 266 -7.68 12.33 32.10
C PRO A 266 -6.99 12.98 30.90
N GLU A 267 -5.74 12.61 30.61
CA GLU A 267 -5.00 13.12 29.45
C GLU A 267 -5.67 12.73 28.12
N ALA A 268 -6.21 11.51 28.04
CA ALA A 268 -6.94 11.02 26.88
C ALA A 268 -8.30 11.71 26.72
N GLN A 269 -8.94 12.13 27.82
CA GLN A 269 -10.21 12.87 27.77
C GLN A 269 -10.07 14.20 27.03
N THR A 270 -8.96 14.92 27.22
CA THR A 270 -8.72 16.17 26.47
C THR A 270 -8.63 15.93 24.97
N LEU A 271 -8.01 14.82 24.55
CA LEU A 271 -7.90 14.42 23.16
C LEU A 271 -9.28 14.05 22.57
N LEU A 272 -10.11 13.33 23.35
CA LEU A 272 -11.47 12.97 22.95
C LEU A 272 -12.38 14.20 22.79
N VAL A 273 -12.27 15.19 23.68
CA VAL A 273 -13.01 16.46 23.55
C VAL A 273 -12.59 17.20 22.27
N ASN A 274 -11.29 17.26 21.98
CA ASN A 274 -10.79 17.87 20.76
C ASN A 274 -11.27 17.13 19.51
N LEU A 275 -11.26 15.79 19.53
CA LEU A 275 -11.78 14.96 18.44
C LEU A 275 -13.27 15.22 18.21
N HIS A 276 -14.07 15.23 19.27
CA HIS A 276 -15.50 15.53 19.18
C HIS A 276 -15.74 16.93 18.61
N LYS A 277 -14.98 17.93 19.04
CA LYS A 277 -15.08 19.30 18.52
C LYS A 277 -14.78 19.35 17.01
N VAL A 278 -13.68 18.74 16.57
CA VAL A 278 -13.30 18.70 15.15
C VAL A 278 -14.35 17.99 14.31
N ILE A 279 -14.86 16.84 14.77
CA ILE A 279 -15.91 16.10 14.05
C ILE A 279 -17.20 16.92 13.97
N ALA A 280 -17.60 17.59 15.05
CA ALA A 280 -18.79 18.45 15.05
C ALA A 280 -18.64 19.63 14.07
N GLU A 281 -17.47 20.27 14.02
CA GLU A 281 -17.15 21.32 13.06
C GLU A 281 -17.20 20.80 11.61
N GLN A 282 -16.67 19.60 11.36
CA GLN A 282 -16.70 18.97 10.04
C GLN A 282 -18.11 18.59 9.59
N ILE A 283 -18.94 18.05 10.48
CA ILE A 283 -20.35 17.73 10.20
C ILE A 283 -21.10 19.01 9.84
N THR A 284 -20.96 20.06 10.66
CA THR A 284 -21.61 21.36 10.41
C THR A 284 -21.19 21.94 9.06
N THR A 285 -19.91 21.83 8.72
CA THR A 285 -19.38 22.29 7.44
C THR A 285 -19.96 21.47 6.28
N HIS A 286 -20.07 20.14 6.43
CA HIS A 286 -20.70 19.28 5.42
C HIS A 286 -22.18 19.61 5.23
N GLU A 287 -22.92 19.87 6.30
CA GLU A 287 -24.33 20.29 6.23
C GLU A 287 -24.48 21.62 5.48
N GLN A 288 -23.58 22.59 5.72
CA GLN A 288 -23.57 23.85 4.98
C GLN A 288 -23.23 23.66 3.49
N LEU A 289 -22.29 22.77 3.18
CA LEU A 289 -21.94 22.44 1.79
C LEU A 289 -23.09 21.71 1.07
N ASP A 290 -23.81 20.84 1.76
CA ASP A 290 -24.97 20.13 1.22
C ASP A 290 -26.12 21.11 0.88
N GLN A 291 -26.33 22.13 1.72
CA GLN A 291 -27.26 23.22 1.41
C GLN A 291 -26.88 24.01 0.15
N LEU A 292 -25.58 24.13 -0.15
CA LEU A 292 -25.07 24.80 -1.35
C LEU A 292 -25.11 23.92 -2.61
N ASP A 293 -25.13 22.60 -2.46
CA ASP A 293 -25.14 21.66 -3.60
C ASP A 293 -26.43 21.82 -4.44
N GLY A 294 -27.58 22.05 -3.81
CA GLY A 294 -28.84 22.33 -4.51
C GLY A 294 -28.76 23.53 -5.47
N PRO A 295 -28.45 24.75 -4.97
CA PRO A 295 -28.21 25.93 -5.79
C PRO A 295 -27.13 25.73 -6.85
N LEU A 296 -25.99 25.11 -6.50
CA LEU A 296 -24.90 24.89 -7.45
C LEU A 296 -25.29 23.93 -8.59
N ARG A 297 -26.08 22.89 -8.30
CA ARG A 297 -26.64 21.99 -9.33
C ARG A 297 -27.59 22.71 -10.26
N HIS A 298 -28.41 23.63 -9.72
CA HIS A 298 -29.31 24.48 -10.50
C HIS A 298 -28.54 25.39 -11.46
N PHE A 299 -27.51 26.08 -10.95
CA PHE A 299 -26.60 26.90 -11.78
C PHE A 299 -25.86 26.06 -12.84
N LYS A 300 -25.35 24.88 -12.49
CA LYS A 300 -24.62 24.00 -13.42
C LYS A 300 -25.49 23.47 -14.56
N LYS A 301 -26.78 23.22 -14.29
CA LYS A 301 -27.72 22.72 -15.31
C LYS A 301 -28.37 23.83 -16.15
N HIS A 302 -28.07 25.10 -15.86
CA HIS A 302 -28.75 26.25 -16.45
C HIS A 302 -30.29 26.11 -16.39
N GLU A 303 -30.82 25.49 -15.34
CA GLU A 303 -32.26 25.36 -15.19
C GLU A 303 -32.84 26.77 -15.00
N PRO A 304 -33.96 27.10 -15.66
CA PRO A 304 -34.58 28.40 -15.48
C PRO A 304 -34.96 28.55 -14.00
N LEU A 305 -34.63 29.69 -13.41
CA LEU A 305 -35.14 30.07 -12.09
C LEU A 305 -36.67 29.95 -12.11
N PRO A 306 -37.31 29.52 -11.01
CA PRO A 306 -38.76 29.52 -10.91
C PRO A 306 -39.27 30.90 -11.36
N LYS A 307 -40.01 30.93 -12.46
CA LYS A 307 -40.59 32.18 -12.95
C LYS A 307 -41.53 32.68 -11.86
N ASN A 308 -41.18 33.81 -11.27
CA ASN A 308 -42.08 34.47 -10.34
C ASN A 308 -43.23 35.03 -11.20
N ASP A 309 -44.41 34.41 -11.15
CA ASP A 309 -45.63 34.82 -11.88
C ASP A 309 -46.08 36.28 -11.57
N ARG A 310 -45.34 36.98 -10.70
CA ARG A 310 -45.56 38.36 -10.28
C ARG A 310 -44.72 39.40 -11.03
N ILE A 311 -43.81 39.00 -11.93
CA ILE A 311 -43.05 39.97 -12.74
C ILE A 311 -43.85 40.24 -14.02
N SER A 312 -44.61 41.34 -14.02
CA SER A 312 -45.16 41.90 -15.25
C SER A 312 -44.01 42.21 -16.23
N ALA A 313 -44.22 42.01 -17.53
CA ALA A 313 -43.22 42.17 -18.59
C ALA A 313 -42.63 43.61 -18.74
N TYR A 314 -42.97 44.51 -17.82
CA TYR A 314 -42.54 45.89 -17.76
C TYR A 314 -42.57 46.36 -16.29
N SER A 315 -41.49 46.99 -15.83
CA SER A 315 -41.41 47.72 -14.56
C SER A 315 -40.91 49.14 -14.84
N MET A 316 -41.72 50.15 -14.56
CA MET A 316 -41.26 51.55 -14.54
C MET A 316 -40.66 51.83 -13.16
N GLU A 317 -39.35 52.02 -13.10
CA GLU A 317 -38.68 52.62 -11.94
C GLU A 317 -38.45 54.11 -12.25
N ASN A 318 -39.06 54.98 -11.43
CA ASN A 318 -38.79 56.41 -11.51
C ASN A 318 -37.51 56.70 -10.73
N ILE A 319 -36.49 57.17 -11.46
CA ILE A 319 -35.24 57.66 -10.88
C ILE A 319 -35.44 59.16 -10.61
N GLU A 320 -35.32 59.57 -9.35
CA GLU A 320 -35.25 60.99 -9.00
C GLU A 320 -33.90 61.56 -9.47
N LEU A 321 -33.95 62.65 -10.23
CA LEU A 321 -32.79 63.36 -10.78
C LEU A 321 -32.30 64.47 -9.83
#